data_AF-A0A2P4SB48-F1
#
_entry.id   AF-A0A2P4SB48-F1
#
_cell.length_a   1.000
_cell.length_b   1.000
_cell.length_c   1.000
_cell.angle_alpha   90.00
_cell.angle_beta   90.00
_cell.angle_gamma   90.00
#
_symmetry.space_group_name_H-M   'P 1'
#
loop_
_entity.id
_entity.type
_entity.pdbx_description
1 polymer ?
#
loop_
_entity_poly.entity_id
_entity_poly.type
_entity_poly.pdbx_seq_one_letter_code
_entity_poly.pdbx_strand_id
1 'polypeptide(L)' 'MTENGSHQLVVKARFNFKQTNEDELSVNKGDIIYVTRVEEGGWWEGTLNGKTGWFPSNYVREIKST' A
#
# COMPACT_ATOMS: atom_id res chain seq x y z
N MET A 1 13.02 11.23 23.38
CA MET A 1 12.21 10.00 23.33
C MET A 1 10.87 10.42 22.75
N THR A 2 10.72 10.40 21.43
CA THR A 2 9.48 10.83 20.77
C THR A 2 8.65 9.60 20.47
N GLU A 3 7.49 9.52 21.12
CA GLU A 3 6.45 8.53 20.89
C GLU A 3 5.91 8.67 19.46
N ASN A 4 6.54 8.01 18.48
CA ASN A 4 5.92 7.84 17.17
C ASN A 4 5.07 6.58 17.22
N GLY A 5 3.86 6.72 17.77
CA GLY A 5 2.77 5.76 17.56
C GLY A 5 2.36 5.81 16.09
N SER A 6 3.20 5.26 15.20
CA SER A 6 2.89 5.09 13.79
C SER A 6 1.73 4.12 13.70
N HIS A 7 0.51 4.66 13.57
CA HIS A 7 -0.61 3.88 13.06
C HIS A 7 -0.18 3.39 11.68
N GLN A 8 0.20 2.12 11.60
CA GLN A 8 0.59 1.55 10.33
C GLN A 8 -0.66 1.46 9.47
N LEU A 9 -0.70 2.28 8.41
CA LEU A 9 -1.82 2.28 7.49
C LEU A 9 -1.84 0.94 6.75
N VAL A 10 -2.90 0.16 6.97
CA VAL A 10 -3.12 -1.11 6.28
C VAL A 10 -4.27 -0.92 5.30
N VAL A 11 -4.04 -1.36 4.07
CA VAL A 11 -5.01 -1.21 2.98
C VAL A 11 -5.30 -2.55 2.33
N LYS A 12 -6.50 -2.67 1.76
CA LYS A 12 -6.92 -3.82 0.97
C LYS A 12 -7.08 -3.44 -0.49
N ALA A 13 -6.46 -4.17 -1.40
CA ALA A 13 -6.64 -3.99 -2.83
C ALA A 13 -8.08 -4.30 -3.26
N ARG A 14 -8.69 -3.37 -3.99
CA ARG A 14 -10.03 -3.50 -4.60
C ARG A 14 -9.97 -4.03 -6.03
N PHE A 15 -8.84 -3.81 -6.71
CA PHE A 15 -8.61 -4.20 -8.10
C PHE A 15 -7.21 -4.80 -8.25
N ASN A 16 -6.98 -5.47 -9.38
CA ASN A 16 -5.65 -5.95 -9.75
C ASN A 16 -4.86 -4.80 -10.37
N PHE A 17 -3.58 -4.70 -10.04
CA PHE A 17 -2.62 -3.85 -10.72
C PHE A 17 -1.38 -4.68 -11.00
N LYS A 18 -0.94 -4.69 -12.26
CA LYS A 18 0.27 -5.37 -12.69
C LYS A 18 1.33 -4.30 -12.90
N GLN A 19 2.48 -4.46 -12.24
CA GLN A 19 3.60 -3.55 -12.42
C GLN A 19 4.03 -3.46 -13.88
N THR A 20 4.34 -2.26 -14.33
CA THR A 20 4.98 -1.99 -15.61
C THR A 20 6.49 -1.76 -15.46
N ASN A 21 6.95 -1.46 -14.24
CA ASN A 21 8.33 -1.10 -13.93
C ASN A 21 8.85 -1.91 -12.73
N GLU A 22 10.15 -1.85 -12.44
CA GLU A 22 10.75 -2.61 -11.33
C GLU A 22 10.46 -2.04 -9.94
N ASP A 23 10.25 -0.72 -9.83
CA ASP A 23 9.93 -0.03 -8.58
C ASP A 23 8.46 -0.19 -8.15
N GLU A 24 7.63 -0.76 -9.01
CA GLU A 24 6.20 -0.91 -8.80
C GLU A 24 5.85 -2.25 -8.17
N LEU A 25 4.82 -2.25 -7.32
CA LEU A 25 4.31 -3.42 -6.65
C LEU A 25 3.06 -3.94 -7.37
N SER A 26 3.16 -5.13 -7.95
CA SER A 26 1.98 -5.85 -8.43
C SER A 26 1.08 -6.24 -7.26
N VAL A 27 -0.22 -5.96 -7.36
CA VAL A 27 -1.23 -6.28 -6.34
C VAL A 27 -2.43 -6.95 -6.97
N ASN A 28 -2.98 -7.96 -6.30
CA ASN A 28 -4.23 -8.61 -6.68
C ASN A 28 -5.37 -8.14 -5.79
N LYS A 29 -6.60 -8.12 -6.32
CA LYS A 29 -7.81 -7.84 -5.56
C LYS A 29 -7.86 -8.76 -4.34
N GLY A 30 -7.97 -8.15 -3.17
CA GLY A 30 -8.01 -8.84 -1.89
C GLY A 30 -6.71 -8.79 -1.10
N ASP A 31 -5.58 -8.47 -1.73
CA ASP A 31 -4.29 -8.37 -1.06
C ASP A 31 -4.29 -7.32 0.05
N ILE A 32 -3.57 -7.62 1.12
CA ILE A 32 -3.37 -6.75 2.28
C ILE A 32 -1.98 -6.15 2.18
N ILE A 33 -1.92 -4.83 2.10
CA ILE A 33 -0.67 -4.10 1.88
C ILE A 33 -0.42 -3.22 3.10
N TYR A 34 0.80 -3.27 3.61
CA TYR A 34 1.25 -2.40 4.69
C TYR A 34 1.87 -1.16 4.05
N VAL A 35 1.19 -0.01 4.16
CA VAL A 35 1.67 1.23 3.53
C VAL A 35 2.88 1.74 4.31
N THR A 36 3.97 1.98 3.60
CA THR A 36 5.23 2.52 4.14
C THR A 36 5.36 4.01 3.84
N ARG A 37 4.78 4.50 2.73
CA ARG A 37 4.77 5.93 2.35
C ARG A 37 3.48 6.31 1.63
N VAL A 38 2.95 7.48 1.99
CA VAL A 38 1.78 8.12 1.37
C VAL A 38 2.27 9.38 0.66
N GLU A 39 2.00 9.50 -0.64
CA GLU A 39 2.26 10.70 -1.42
C GLU A 39 0.97 11.30 -1.99
N GLU A 40 0.98 12.60 -2.22
CA GLU A 40 -0.16 13.34 -2.80
C GLU A 40 -0.36 13.06 -4.29
N GLY A 41 0.64 12.47 -4.97
CA GLY A 41 0.62 12.16 -6.40
C GLY A 41 -0.23 10.95 -6.81
N GLY A 42 -0.95 10.33 -5.88
CA GLY A 42 -1.83 9.18 -6.14
C GLY A 42 -1.12 7.82 -6.18
N TRP A 43 0.18 7.78 -5.88
CA TRP A 43 0.96 6.56 -5.73
C TRP A 43 1.44 6.42 -4.30
N TRP A 44 1.27 5.24 -3.73
CA TRP A 44 1.74 4.90 -2.38
C TRP A 44 2.77 3.79 -2.46
N GLU A 45 3.71 3.79 -1.53
CA GLU A 45 4.65 2.70 -1.35
C GLU A 45 4.11 1.78 -0.25
N GLY A 46 4.24 0.47 -0.44
CA GLY A 46 3.90 -0.48 0.61
C GLY A 46 4.56 -1.83 0.42
N THR A 47 4.39 -2.68 1.42
CA THR A 47 4.96 -4.02 1.45
C THR A 47 3.87 -5.08 1.36
N LEU A 48 4.07 -6.06 0.47
CA LEU A 48 3.23 -7.24 0.26
C LEU A 48 4.13 -8.45 0.06
N ASN A 49 3.96 -9.51 0.86
CA ASN A 49 4.72 -10.76 0.75
C ASN A 49 6.25 -10.56 0.69
N GLY A 50 6.77 -9.61 1.48
CA GLY A 50 8.20 -9.29 1.54
C GLY A 50 8.73 -8.45 0.37
N LYS A 51 7.88 -8.07 -0.58
CA LYS A 51 8.21 -7.14 -1.66
C LYS A 51 7.70 -5.74 -1.34
N THR A 52 8.50 -4.74 -1.62
CA THR A 52 8.14 -3.32 -1.47
C THR A 52 8.15 -2.66 -2.83
N GLY A 53 7.18 -1.78 -3.07
CA GLY A 53 7.13 -0.99 -4.29
C GLY A 53 5.88 -0.10 -4.34
N TRP A 54 5.79 0.65 -5.42
CA TRP A 54 4.73 1.65 -5.66
C TRP A 54 3.48 1.03 -6.27
N PHE A 55 2.32 1.45 -5.78
CA PHE A 55 1.02 1.06 -6.32
C PHE A 55 0.04 2.25 -6.31
N PRO A 56 -0.97 2.26 -7.19
CA PRO A 56 -1.94 3.34 -7.26
C PRO A 56 -2.86 3.34 -6.03
N SER A 57 -2.89 4.45 -5.28
CA SER A 57 -3.67 4.55 -4.04
C SER A 57 -5.18 4.44 -4.26
N ASN A 58 -5.66 4.87 -5.43
CA ASN A 58 -7.07 4.73 -5.82
C ASN A 58 -7.48 3.28 -6.11
N TYR A 59 -6.56 2.29 -6.08
CA TYR A 59 -6.88 0.87 -6.24
C TYR A 59 -7.11 0.15 -4.91
N VAL A 60 -6.83 0.80 -3.79
CA VAL A 60 -6.98 0.21 -2.46
C VAL A 60 -8.10 0.89 -1.67
N ARG A 61 -8.35 0.38 -0.47
CA ARG A 61 -9.16 1.03 0.57
C ARG A 61 -8.50 0.79 1.92
N GLU A 62 -8.56 1.76 2.82
CA GLU A 62 -8.08 1.58 4.18
C GLU A 62 -8.88 0.50 4.91
N ILE A 63 -8.19 -0.28 5.73
CA ILE A 63 -8.79 -1.20 6.67
C ILE A 63 -8.90 -0.47 8.00
N LYS A 64 -10.09 0.05 8.31
CA LYS A 64 -10.36 0.62 9.63
C LYS A 64 -10.65 -0.53 10.59
N SER A 65 -9.89 -0.64 11.67
CA SER A 65 -10.32 -1.43 12.82
C SER A 65 -11.61 -0.82 13.37
N THR A 66 -12.69 -1.58 13.38
CA THR A 66 -13.96 -1.21 14.06
C THR A 66 -13.92 -1.69 15.50
#